data_AF-A0A9W9A8X2-F1
#
_entry.id   AF-A0A9W9A8X2-F1
#
_cell.length_a   1.000
_cell.length_b   1.000
_cell.length_c   1.000
_cell.angle_alpha   90.00
_cell.angle_beta   90.00
_cell.angle_gamma   90.00
#
_symmetry.space_group_name_H-M   'P 1'
#
loop_
_entity.id
_entity.type
_entity.pdbx_description
1 polymer ?
#
loop_
_entity_poly.entity_id
_entity_poly.type
_entity_poly.pdbx_seq_one_letter_code
_entity_poly.pdbx_strand_id
1 'polypeptide(L)'
;MIRKDDFRQLLRVLAPPPRFREPQVSTLTFFEWTPVLRLADMWCMDTVREHAISTMNNLAGVDPVNKVVVARECGAQDWLSYPTSTILFDVPKSFTEEDLEHLGASTLLALVAL
;
A
#
# COMPACT_ATOMS: atom_id res chain seq x y z
N MET A 1 -19.29 -0.20 -0.54
CA MET A 1 -19.65 -1.48 0.12
C MET A 1 -18.36 -2.22 0.43
N ILE A 2 -18.17 -2.70 1.67
CA ILE A 2 -16.95 -3.39 2.09
C ILE A 2 -17.01 -4.85 1.63
N ARG A 3 -15.95 -5.37 1.01
CA ARG A 3 -15.89 -6.78 0.59
C ARG A 3 -15.57 -7.65 1.81
N LYS A 4 -16.16 -8.85 1.86
CA LYS A 4 -15.91 -9.84 2.93
C LYS A 4 -14.41 -10.14 3.08
N ASP A 5 -13.69 -10.19 1.97
CA ASP A 5 -12.26 -10.49 1.97
C ASP A 5 -11.43 -9.34 2.56
N ASP A 6 -11.79 -8.08 2.28
CA ASP A 6 -11.14 -6.91 2.88
C ASP A 6 -11.25 -6.94 4.41
N PHE A 7 -12.46 -7.19 4.90
CA PHE A 7 -12.70 -7.28 6.34
C PHE A 7 -11.96 -8.46 6.97
N ARG A 8 -11.82 -9.58 6.25
CA ARG A 8 -11.01 -10.71 6.72
C ARG A 8 -9.54 -10.32 6.88
N GLN A 9 -8.98 -9.51 5.97
CA GLN A 9 -7.60 -9.05 6.12
C GLN A 9 -7.44 -8.18 7.37
N LEU A 10 -8.38 -7.27 7.63
CA LEU A 10 -8.36 -6.47 8.86
C LEU A 10 -8.45 -7.34 10.12
N LEU A 11 -9.30 -8.37 10.13
CA LEU A 11 -9.41 -9.30 11.27
C LEU A 11 -8.13 -10.08 11.54
N ARG A 12 -7.32 -10.42 10.51
CA ARG A 12 -6.01 -11.06 10.71
C ARG A 12 -5.06 -10.18 11.52
N VAL A 13 -5.23 -8.86 11.46
CA VAL A 13 -4.43 -7.88 12.22
C VAL A 13 -5.02 -7.63 13.60
N LEU A 14 -6.34 -7.42 13.70
CA LEU A 14 -7.02 -7.08 14.96
C LEU A 14 -7.18 -8.26 15.93
N ALA A 15 -7.40 -9.47 15.40
CA ALA A 15 -7.63 -10.66 16.19
C ALA A 15 -6.79 -11.83 15.63
N PRO A 16 -5.46 -11.80 15.82
CA PRO A 16 -4.59 -12.88 15.39
C PRO A 16 -5.07 -14.20 16.01
N PRO A 17 -5.29 -15.27 15.23
CA PRO A 17 -5.87 -16.48 15.78
C PRO A 17 -4.97 -17.06 16.89
N PRO A 18 -5.52 -17.50 18.03
CA PRO A 18 -4.75 -17.93 19.20
C PRO A 18 -3.85 -19.16 18.98
N ARG A 19 -3.88 -19.79 17.80
CA ARG A 19 -2.97 -20.88 17.42
C ARG A 19 -1.61 -20.40 16.86
N PHE A 20 -1.41 -19.09 16.65
CA PHE A 20 -0.17 -18.51 16.10
C PHE A 20 0.72 -17.85 17.18
N ARG A 21 1.07 -18.58 18.24
CA ARG A 21 2.31 -18.29 19.01
C ARG A 21 3.58 -18.75 18.27
N GLU A 22 3.43 -19.37 17.11
CA GLU A 22 4.51 -19.59 16.17
C GLU A 22 4.77 -18.31 15.35
N PRO A 23 6.00 -18.05 14.88
CA PRO A 23 6.40 -16.80 14.20
C PRO A 23 5.72 -16.56 12.85
N GLN A 24 4.69 -17.33 12.51
CA GLN A 24 4.02 -17.34 11.22
C GLN A 24 2.71 -16.56 11.29
N VAL A 25 2.77 -15.29 11.70
CA VAL A 25 1.89 -14.31 11.05
C VAL A 25 2.27 -14.42 9.57
N SER A 26 1.51 -15.22 8.83
CA SER A 26 1.64 -15.36 7.38
C SER A 26 1.76 -13.94 6.84
N THR A 27 2.97 -13.58 6.44
CA THR A 27 3.36 -12.19 6.19
C THR A 27 2.44 -11.71 5.08
N LEU A 28 1.46 -10.89 5.44
CA LEU A 28 0.49 -10.34 4.50
C LEU A 28 1.29 -9.69 3.37
N THR A 29 0.92 -10.02 2.14
CA THR A 29 1.50 -9.39 0.96
C THR A 29 1.10 -7.91 0.90
N PHE A 30 1.78 -7.12 0.07
CA PHE A 30 1.45 -5.70 -0.09
C PHE A 30 -0.04 -5.48 -0.42
N PHE A 31 -0.60 -6.28 -1.34
CA PHE A 31 -2.02 -6.21 -1.72
C PHE A 31 -2.98 -6.71 -0.64
N GLU A 32 -2.57 -7.62 0.23
CA GLU A 32 -3.38 -8.03 1.38
C GLU A 32 -3.38 -6.99 2.50
N TRP A 33 -2.33 -6.17 2.60
CA TRP A 33 -2.28 -5.01 3.50
C TRP A 33 -3.10 -3.82 3.00
N THR A 34 -3.25 -3.62 1.68
CA THR A 34 -4.05 -2.53 1.11
C THR A 34 -5.46 -2.41 1.71
N PRO A 35 -6.30 -3.48 1.80
CA PRO A 35 -7.61 -3.38 2.44
C PRO A 35 -7.52 -3.13 3.95
N VAL A 36 -6.48 -3.59 4.64
CA VAL A 36 -6.26 -3.27 6.06
C VAL A 36 -6.07 -1.77 6.23
N LEU A 37 -5.17 -1.17 5.42
CA LEU A 37 -4.87 0.25 5.46
C LEU A 37 -6.11 1.09 5.12
N ARG A 38 -6.84 0.72 4.06
CA ARG A 38 -8.06 1.42 3.64
C ARG A 38 -9.17 1.36 4.69
N LEU A 39 -9.40 0.19 5.29
CA LEU A 39 -10.44 0.05 6.33
C LEU A 39 -10.04 0.74 7.63
N ALA A 40 -8.75 0.71 7.99
CA ALA A 40 -8.24 1.41 9.16
C ALA A 40 -8.41 2.94 9.01
N ASP A 41 -8.13 3.49 7.82
CA ASP A 41 -8.38 4.90 7.52
C ASP A 41 -9.86 5.27 7.62
N MET A 42 -10.70 4.51 6.92
CA MET A 42 -12.15 4.74 6.88
C MET A 42 -12.82 4.68 8.25
N TRP A 43 -12.26 3.91 9.18
CA TRP A 43 -12.80 3.72 10.53
C TRP A 43 -11.99 4.43 11.62
N CYS A 44 -11.09 5.34 11.24
CA CYS A 44 -10.27 6.12 12.16
C CYS A 44 -9.49 5.24 13.18
N MET A 45 -8.94 4.13 12.71
CA MET A 45 -8.10 3.21 13.50
C MET A 45 -6.63 3.59 13.36
N ASP A 46 -6.24 4.75 13.88
CA ASP A 46 -4.93 5.37 13.64
C ASP A 46 -3.75 4.43 13.96
N THR A 47 -3.80 3.71 15.09
CA THR A 47 -2.76 2.75 15.46
C THR A 47 -2.62 1.59 14.47
N VAL A 48 -3.75 1.12 13.90
CA VAL A 48 -3.75 0.03 12.90
C VAL A 48 -3.23 0.56 11.57
N ARG A 49 -3.61 1.78 11.21
CA ARG A 49 -3.13 2.49 10.02
C ARG A 49 -1.61 2.67 10.07
N GLU A 50 -1.08 3.20 11.17
CA GLU A 50 0.36 3.37 11.40
C GLU A 50 1.11 2.03 11.33
N HIS A 51 0.56 0.98 11.96
CA HIS A 51 1.14 -0.35 11.92
C HIS A 51 1.17 -0.93 10.50
N ALA A 52 0.11 -0.74 9.72
CA ALA A 52 0.05 -1.17 8.32
C ALA A 52 1.09 -0.43 7.47
N ILE A 53 1.18 0.91 7.58
CA ILE A 53 2.17 1.71 6.85
C ILE A 53 3.60 1.26 7.18
N SER A 54 3.91 1.11 8.47
CA SER A 54 5.23 0.64 8.93
C SER A 54 5.55 -0.75 8.38
N THR A 55 4.60 -1.67 8.41
CA THR A 55 4.83 -3.04 7.90
C THR A 55 5.02 -3.04 6.39
N MET A 56 4.18 -2.32 5.64
CA MET A 56 4.26 -2.23 4.18
C MET A 56 5.55 -1.57 3.70
N ASN A 57 6.08 -0.59 4.44
CA ASN A 57 7.38 0.03 4.13
C ASN A 57 8.56 -0.93 4.25
N ASN A 58 8.44 -1.98 5.08
CA ASN A 58 9.47 -3.00 5.27
C ASN A 58 9.32 -4.21 4.32
N LEU A 59 8.31 -4.22 3.43
CA LEU A 59 8.15 -5.28 2.44
C LEU A 59 9.15 -5.10 1.29
N ALA A 60 9.90 -6.15 0.98
CA ALA A 60 10.82 -6.17 -0.15
C ALA A 60 10.09 -6.44 -1.46
N GLY A 61 10.62 -5.90 -2.57
CA GLY A 61 10.13 -6.20 -3.93
C GLY A 61 8.78 -5.59 -4.29
N VAL A 62 8.31 -4.59 -3.55
CA VAL A 62 7.08 -3.85 -3.88
C VAL A 62 7.32 -2.98 -5.10
N ASP A 63 6.46 -3.11 -6.10
CA ASP A 63 6.46 -2.26 -7.28
C ASP A 63 6.17 -0.79 -6.87
N PRO A 64 7.05 0.16 -7.22
CA PRO A 64 6.84 1.59 -6.98
C PRO A 64 5.50 2.12 -7.50
N VAL A 65 5.00 1.63 -8.64
CA VAL A 65 3.69 2.04 -9.21
C VAL A 65 2.57 1.63 -8.28
N ASN A 66 2.56 0.37 -7.83
CA ASN A 66 1.57 -0.13 -6.86
C ASN A 66 1.64 0.65 -5.54
N LYS A 67 2.84 1.04 -5.11
CA LYS A 67 3.02 1.86 -3.90
C LYS A 67 2.38 3.24 -4.04
N VAL A 68 2.55 3.90 -5.19
CA VAL A 68 1.93 5.20 -5.48
C VAL A 68 0.41 5.10 -5.59
N VAL A 69 -0.12 4.07 -6.25
CA VAL A 69 -1.57 3.85 -6.36
C VAL A 69 -2.19 3.71 -4.97
N VAL A 70 -1.64 2.85 -4.11
CA VAL A 70 -2.15 2.66 -2.73
C VAL A 70 -1.98 3.93 -1.90
N ALA A 71 -0.88 4.67 -2.06
CA ALA A 71 -0.66 5.93 -1.35
C ALA A 71 -1.77 6.96 -1.64
N ARG A 72 -2.25 7.02 -2.88
CA ARG A 72 -3.36 7.89 -3.28
C ARG A 72 -4.69 7.43 -2.70
N GLU A 73 -4.99 6.14 -2.82
CA GLU A 73 -6.25 5.58 -2.35
C GLU A 73 -6.41 5.67 -0.83
N CYS A 74 -5.30 5.51 -0.10
CA CYS A 74 -5.30 5.43 1.36
C CYS A 74 -4.71 6.66 2.05
N GLY A 75 -4.38 7.73 1.31
CA GLY A 75 -3.86 8.98 1.87
C GLY A 75 -2.49 8.86 2.57
N ALA A 76 -1.64 7.91 2.17
CA ALA A 76 -0.27 7.78 2.68
C ALA A 76 0.66 8.76 1.95
N GLN A 77 0.47 10.06 2.17
CA GLN A 77 1.14 11.15 1.42
C GLN A 77 2.67 11.08 1.49
N ASP A 78 3.23 10.57 2.59
CA ASP A 78 4.67 10.40 2.75
C ASP A 78 5.28 9.44 1.71
N TRP A 79 4.48 8.51 1.17
CA TRP A 79 4.93 7.63 0.09
C TRP A 79 5.00 8.34 -1.27
N LEU A 80 4.37 9.50 -1.41
CA LEU A 80 4.45 10.34 -2.62
C LEU A 80 5.65 11.30 -2.58
N SER A 81 6.50 11.21 -1.55
CA SER A 81 7.71 12.02 -1.44
C SER A 81 8.78 11.65 -2.49
N TYR A 82 9.70 12.60 -2.72
CA TYR A 82 10.80 12.59 -3.70
C TYR A 82 11.51 11.23 -3.94
N PRO A 83 11.84 10.38 -2.95
CA PRO A 83 12.49 9.09 -3.22
C PRO A 83 11.64 8.13 -4.07
N THR A 84 10.31 8.17 -3.98
CA THR A 84 9.44 7.28 -4.77
C THR A 84 9.35 7.76 -6.22
N SER A 85 9.39 9.07 -6.47
CA SER A 85 9.46 9.60 -7.83
C SER A 85 10.81 9.32 -8.48
N THR A 86 11.93 9.39 -7.74
CA THR A 86 13.25 9.05 -8.30
C THR A 86 13.35 7.56 -8.65
N ILE A 87 12.84 6.66 -7.80
CA ILE A 87 12.81 5.22 -8.10
C ILE A 87 11.97 4.94 -9.35
N LEU A 88 10.88 5.68 -9.57
CA LEU A 88 10.05 5.56 -10.77
C LEU A 88 10.79 5.97 -12.06
N PHE A 89 11.73 6.92 -11.98
CA PHE A 89 12.50 7.40 -13.13
C PHE A 89 13.85 6.70 -13.34
N ASP A 90 14.45 6.12 -12.29
CA ASP A 90 15.73 5.39 -12.35
C ASP A 90 15.58 3.92 -12.75
N VAL A 91 14.37 3.36 -12.69
CA VAL A 91 14.11 1.99 -13.13
C VAL A 91 14.20 1.96 -14.68
N PRO A 92 15.10 1.14 -15.29
CA PRO A 92 15.26 1.08 -16.75
C PRO A 92 14.06 0.51 -17.50
N LYS A 93 12.98 0.21 -16.78
CA LYS A 93 11.74 -0.34 -17.31
C LYS A 93 10.90 0.85 -17.77
N SER A 94 10.83 1.04 -19.10
CA SER A 94 9.88 1.93 -19.73
C SER A 94 8.48 1.70 -19.14
N PHE A 95 7.85 2.75 -18.62
CA PHE A 95 6.43 2.71 -18.24
C PHE A 95 5.63 2.08 -19.37
N THR A 96 4.85 1.06 -19.05
CA THR A 96 3.90 0.49 -20.01
C THR A 96 2.65 1.38 -20.08
N GLU A 97 1.85 1.22 -21.14
CA GLU A 97 0.57 1.91 -21.26
C GLU A 97 -0.36 1.57 -20.08
N GLU A 98 -0.32 0.33 -19.61
CA GLU A 98 -1.06 -0.14 -18.42
C GLU A 98 -0.61 0.58 -17.13
N ASP A 99 0.70 0.81 -16.94
CA ASP A 99 1.19 1.57 -15.79
C ASP A 99 0.72 3.03 -15.82
N LEU A 100 0.68 3.64 -17.02
CA LEU A 100 0.20 5.00 -17.22
C LEU A 100 -1.30 5.12 -16.94
N GLU A 101 -2.09 4.13 -17.36
CA GLU A 101 -3.52 4.05 -17.04
C GLU A 101 -3.77 3.93 -15.53
N HIS A 102 -3.01 3.06 -14.84
CA HIS A 102 -3.14 2.87 -13.40
C HIS A 102 -2.70 4.10 -12.59
N LEU A 103 -1.64 4.80 -13.02
CA LEU A 103 -1.22 6.04 -12.38
C LEU A 103 -2.24 7.16 -12.65
N GLY A 104 -2.75 7.26 -13.88
CA GLY A 104 -3.60 8.35 -14.33
C GLY A 104 -2.84 9.64 -14.62
N ALA A 105 -3.37 10.45 -15.54
CA ALA A 105 -2.70 11.64 -16.09
C ALA A 105 -2.30 12.67 -15.01
N SER A 106 -3.15 12.90 -14.02
CA SER A 106 -2.89 13.86 -12.93
C SER A 106 -1.68 13.48 -12.09
N THR A 107 -1.40 12.18 -11.95
CA THR A 107 -0.26 11.65 -11.21
C THR A 107 1.03 11.83 -11.96
N LEU A 108 1.01 11.52 -13.25
CA LEU A 108 2.15 11.70 -14.12
C LEU A 108 2.55 13.18 -14.18
N LEU A 109 1.58 14.08 -14.32
CA LEU A 109 1.84 15.52 -14.27
C LEU A 109 2.46 15.96 -12.94
N ALA A 110 1.96 15.46 -11.81
CA ALA A 110 2.54 15.78 -10.50
C ALA A 110 3.96 15.21 -10.30
N LEU A 111 4.24 14.03 -10.86
CA LEU A 111 5.56 13.39 -10.78
C LEU A 111 6.61 14.07 -11.65
N VAL A 112 6.22 14.60 -12.81
CA VAL A 112 7.13 15.29 -13.77
C VAL A 112 7.32 16.77 -13.40
N ALA A 113 6.46 17.34 -12.56
CA ALA A 113 6.57 18.72 -12.07
C ALA A 113 7.44 18.87 -10.81
N LEU A 114 7.98 17.77 -10.28
CA LEU A 114 8.96 17.72 -9.18
C LEU A 114 10.38 17.93 -9.69
#